data_AF-A0A7J9XAN7-F1
#
_entry.id   AF-A0A7J9XAN7-F1
#
_cell.length_a   1.000
_cell.length_b   1.000
_cell.length_c   1.000
_cell.angle_alpha   90.00
_cell.angle_beta   90.00
_cell.angle_gamma   90.00
#
_symmetry.space_group_name_H-M   'P 1'
#
loop_
_entity.id
_entity.type
_entity.pdbx_description
1 polymer ?
#
loop_
_entity_poly.entity_id
_entity_poly.type
_entity_poly.pdbx_seq_one_letter_code
_entity_poly.pdbx_strand_id
1 'polypeptide(L)'
;MYRIRVAICAAAFAVVATAGLTGCINNEPEPVKSKVPSSAYTDVKQSGLPAGFPVPPGAKKGNITEANGRTAGQVTVKDAGDAYDFWVEQLPEKGYTITNKQNVEIGDAGGSFIEFKGNGYRSGKIAITDKKATVTLEKK
;
A
#
# COMPACT_ATOMS: atom_id res chain seq x y z
N MET A 1 -22.11 32.22 -15.31
CA MET A 1 -21.38 32.15 -16.60
C MET A 1 -20.02 31.51 -16.35
N TYR A 2 -19.78 30.36 -17.00
CA TYR A 2 -18.55 29.57 -16.95
C TYR A 2 -17.32 30.33 -17.43
N ARG A 3 -16.14 30.13 -16.82
CA ARG A 3 -14.86 29.96 -17.53
C ARG A 3 -13.87 29.11 -16.71
N ILE A 4 -13.80 27.83 -17.09
CA ILE A 4 -12.69 26.91 -16.83
C ILE A 4 -11.42 27.50 -17.47
N ARG A 5 -10.30 27.46 -16.75
CA ARG A 5 -8.96 27.57 -17.35
C ARG A 5 -8.10 26.40 -16.89
N VAL A 6 -7.96 25.45 -17.81
CA VAL A 6 -6.92 24.43 -17.84
C VAL A 6 -5.57 25.14 -17.97
N ALA A 7 -4.58 24.78 -17.15
CA ALA A 7 -3.19 25.15 -17.35
C ALA A 7 -2.31 23.90 -17.22
N ILE A 8 -1.58 23.67 -18.30
CA ILE A 8 -0.83 22.47 -18.66
C ILE A 8 0.55 22.49 -17.99
N CYS A 9 1.07 21.29 -17.71
CA CYS A 9 2.39 20.96 -17.19
C CYS A 9 3.55 21.77 -17.81
N ALA A 10 4.52 22.14 -16.97
CA ALA A 10 5.90 22.36 -17.36
C ALA A 10 6.83 22.07 -16.17
N ALA A 11 7.28 20.81 -16.02
CA ALA A 11 8.38 20.48 -15.13
C ALA A 11 9.69 20.60 -15.93
N ALA A 12 10.42 21.69 -15.69
CA ALA A 12 11.74 21.92 -16.26
C ALA A 12 12.77 20.99 -15.60
N PHE A 13 13.41 20.15 -16.40
CA PHE A 13 14.61 19.41 -16.02
C PHE A 13 15.82 20.34 -16.14
N ALA A 14 16.48 20.63 -15.02
CA ALA A 14 17.78 21.29 -15.01
C ALA A 14 18.89 20.24 -14.79
N VAL A 15 19.69 20.06 -15.83
CA VAL A 15 20.92 19.26 -15.85
C VAL A 15 22.06 20.12 -15.31
N VAL A 16 22.84 19.60 -14.35
CA VAL A 16 24.18 20.11 -14.06
C VAL A 16 25.17 18.94 -14.07
N ALA A 17 26.11 19.03 -14.99
CA ALA A 17 27.26 18.16 -15.16
C ALA A 17 28.47 18.76 -14.42
N THR A 18 29.32 17.91 -13.86
CA THR A 18 30.76 18.19 -13.72
C THR A 18 31.56 16.90 -13.87
N ALA A 19 32.59 17.01 -14.71
CA ALA A 19 33.46 15.98 -15.26
C ALA A 19 34.63 15.60 -14.34
N GLY A 20 35.35 14.52 -14.68
CA GLY A 20 36.75 14.38 -14.26
C GLY A 20 37.34 12.96 -14.25
N LEU A 21 37.87 12.54 -15.41
CA LEU A 21 39.10 11.75 -15.66
C LEU A 21 39.51 10.61 -14.69
N THR A 22 39.66 9.39 -15.24
CA THR A 22 40.94 8.66 -15.37
C THR A 22 40.70 7.23 -15.85
N GLY A 23 41.32 6.88 -16.99
CA GLY A 23 42.11 5.67 -17.19
C GLY A 23 41.51 4.26 -16.99
N CYS A 24 41.58 3.52 -18.11
CA CYS A 24 42.03 2.13 -18.23
C CYS A 24 40.97 1.02 -18.44
N ILE A 25 41.37 0.13 -19.35
CA ILE A 25 41.02 -1.28 -19.60
C ILE A 25 39.66 -1.63 -20.24
N ASN A 26 39.75 -2.08 -21.50
CA ASN A 26 38.81 -2.98 -22.16
C ASN A 26 38.61 -4.23 -21.30
N ASN A 27 37.42 -4.39 -20.76
CA ASN A 27 36.78 -5.68 -20.49
C ASN A 27 35.28 -5.42 -20.51
N GLU A 28 34.58 -6.05 -21.44
CA GLU A 28 33.11 -6.09 -21.48
C GLU A 28 32.60 -6.68 -20.16
N PRO A 29 31.91 -5.92 -19.30
CA PRO A 29 31.36 -6.47 -18.08
C PRO A 29 29.95 -6.97 -18.36
N GLU A 30 29.77 -8.28 -18.17
CA GLU A 30 28.51 -8.99 -17.99
C GLU A 30 27.48 -8.18 -17.17
N PRO A 31 26.15 -8.41 -17.36
CA PRO A 31 25.10 -7.63 -16.73
C PRO A 31 25.35 -7.49 -15.22
N VAL A 32 25.66 -6.26 -14.81
CA VAL A 32 25.93 -5.91 -13.42
C VAL A 32 24.66 -6.19 -12.64
N LYS A 33 24.65 -7.34 -11.97
CA LYS A 33 23.69 -7.73 -10.95
C LYS A 33 23.79 -6.68 -9.85
N SER A 34 23.00 -5.61 -10.00
CA SER A 34 22.90 -4.54 -9.01
C SER A 34 22.50 -5.18 -7.69
N LYS A 35 23.51 -5.40 -6.84
CA LYS A 35 23.35 -5.73 -5.44
C LYS A 35 22.93 -4.44 -4.77
N VAL A 36 21.66 -4.07 -4.97
CA VAL A 36 20.96 -3.18 -4.05
C VAL A 36 21.23 -3.78 -2.67
N PRO A 37 21.73 -3.01 -1.68
CA PRO A 37 21.85 -3.53 -0.34
C PRO A 37 20.45 -3.99 0.05
N SER A 38 20.26 -5.31 0.09
CA SER A 38 19.08 -5.95 0.65
C SER A 38 19.11 -5.58 2.12
N SER A 39 18.53 -4.42 2.41
CA SER A 39 18.34 -3.95 3.77
C SER A 39 17.61 -5.07 4.47
N ALA A 40 18.30 -5.67 5.44
CA ALA A 40 17.95 -6.94 6.03
C ALA A 40 16.46 -6.95 6.39
N TYR A 41 15.67 -7.70 5.61
CA TYR A 41 14.32 -8.11 5.98
C TYR A 41 14.50 -9.08 7.14
N THR A 42 14.65 -8.49 8.32
CA THR A 42 14.72 -9.16 9.60
C THR A 42 13.34 -9.75 9.85
N ASP A 43 13.28 -11.09 9.86
CA ASP A 43 12.14 -11.90 10.31
C ASP A 43 10.78 -11.50 9.69
N VAL A 44 10.55 -11.85 8.42
CA VAL A 44 9.19 -11.90 7.88
C VAL A 44 8.47 -13.07 8.52
N LYS A 45 7.85 -12.85 9.68
CA LYS A 45 6.90 -13.83 10.24
C LYS A 45 5.67 -13.80 9.35
N GLN A 46 5.28 -14.96 8.82
CA GLN A 46 3.97 -15.17 8.25
C GLN A 46 2.95 -15.02 9.38
N SER A 47 2.52 -13.79 9.65
CA SER A 47 1.52 -13.51 10.66
C SER A 47 0.14 -13.52 10.01
N GLY A 48 -0.89 -13.91 10.76
CA GLY A 48 -2.25 -13.62 10.34
C GLY A 48 -2.55 -12.13 10.48
N LEU A 49 -3.69 -11.69 9.95
CA LEU A 49 -4.32 -10.46 10.43
C LEU A 49 -4.50 -10.57 11.95
N PRO A 50 -4.47 -9.45 12.69
CA PRO A 50 -4.57 -9.47 14.15
C PRO A 50 -5.79 -10.26 14.59
N ALA A 51 -5.68 -10.97 15.73
CA ALA A 51 -6.81 -11.69 16.29
C ALA A 51 -8.00 -10.73 16.48
N GLY A 52 -9.17 -11.12 15.98
CA GLY A 52 -10.39 -10.30 16.04
C GLY A 52 -10.53 -9.23 14.94
N PHE A 53 -9.56 -9.08 14.03
CA PHE A 53 -9.72 -8.18 12.88
C PHE A 53 -10.89 -8.65 11.99
N PRO A 54 -11.82 -7.77 11.61
CA PRO A 54 -12.99 -8.15 10.83
C PRO A 54 -12.56 -8.52 9.40
N VAL A 55 -13.02 -9.69 8.92
CA VAL A 55 -12.72 -10.19 7.58
C VAL A 55 -14.05 -10.52 6.89
N PRO A 56 -14.30 -10.01 5.67
CA PRO A 56 -15.55 -10.27 4.97
C PRO A 56 -15.82 -11.77 4.81
N PRO A 57 -17.08 -12.22 4.93
CA PRO A 57 -17.44 -13.61 4.73
C PRO A 57 -16.97 -14.14 3.36
N GLY A 58 -16.39 -15.34 3.34
CA GLY A 58 -15.89 -15.95 2.11
C GLY A 58 -14.59 -15.33 1.56
N ALA A 59 -13.99 -14.35 2.24
CA ALA A 59 -12.71 -13.79 1.83
C ALA A 59 -11.56 -14.78 2.04
N LYS A 60 -10.66 -14.85 1.07
CA LYS A 60 -9.45 -15.69 1.14
C LYS A 60 -8.28 -14.83 1.58
N LYS A 61 -7.67 -15.16 2.72
CA LYS A 61 -6.46 -14.50 3.19
C LYS A 61 -5.29 -14.95 2.32
N GLY A 62 -4.64 -13.99 1.67
CA GLY A 62 -3.38 -14.19 0.97
C GLY A 62 -2.20 -14.14 1.94
N ASN A 63 -1.01 -13.86 1.41
CA ASN A 63 0.17 -13.74 2.25
C ASN A 63 0.07 -12.47 3.10
N ILE A 64 0.24 -12.63 4.41
CA ILE A 64 0.27 -11.54 5.38
C ILE A 64 1.63 -11.61 6.06
N THR A 65 2.30 -10.47 6.10
CA THR A 65 3.65 -10.31 6.62
C THR A 65 3.63 -9.29 7.74
N GLU A 66 4.42 -9.54 8.78
CA GLU A 66 4.71 -8.55 9.80
C GLU A 66 6.21 -8.31 9.88
N ALA A 67 6.61 -7.04 9.79
CA ALA A 67 7.98 -6.60 9.91
C ALA A 67 8.02 -5.20 10.55
N ASN A 68 8.95 -4.96 11.47
CA ASN A 68 9.18 -3.65 12.09
C ASN A 68 7.92 -2.96 12.66
N GLY A 69 7.01 -3.73 13.29
CA GLY A 69 5.77 -3.20 13.85
C GLY A 69 4.70 -2.84 12.81
N ARG A 70 4.93 -3.16 11.53
CA ARG A 70 3.97 -3.03 10.44
C ARG A 70 3.49 -4.41 10.00
N THR A 71 2.17 -4.61 9.99
CA THR A 71 1.54 -5.79 9.39
C THR A 71 0.97 -5.38 8.04
N ALA A 72 1.28 -6.09 6.98
CA ALA A 72 0.72 -5.87 5.65
C ALA A 72 0.27 -7.20 5.05
N GLY A 73 -0.86 -7.23 4.37
CA GLY A 73 -1.30 -8.46 3.72
C GLY A 73 -2.40 -8.26 2.72
N GLN A 74 -2.58 -9.26 1.86
CA GLN A 74 -3.65 -9.27 0.87
C GLN A 74 -4.81 -10.15 1.30
N VAL A 75 -6.01 -9.70 1.02
CA VAL A 75 -7.26 -10.43 1.19
C VAL A 75 -7.97 -10.42 -0.15
N THR A 76 -8.33 -11.60 -0.66
CA THR A 76 -9.16 -11.71 -1.86
C THR A 76 -10.62 -11.75 -1.44
N VAL A 77 -11.43 -10.84 -1.98
CA VAL A 77 -12.85 -10.68 -1.69
C VAL A 77 -13.69 -11.06 -2.92
N LYS A 78 -14.97 -11.39 -2.71
CA LYS A 78 -15.87 -11.77 -3.80
C LYS A 78 -16.30 -10.55 -4.61
N ASP A 79 -16.66 -9.49 -3.89
CA ASP A 79 -17.09 -8.19 -4.39
C ASP A 79 -16.39 -7.09 -3.57
N ALA A 80 -15.95 -6.01 -4.23
CA ALA A 80 -15.22 -4.93 -3.59
C ALA A 80 -16.14 -3.95 -2.84
N GLY A 81 -17.34 -3.71 -3.37
CA GLY A 81 -18.35 -2.86 -2.73
C GLY A 81 -18.83 -3.49 -1.43
N ASP A 82 -19.25 -4.75 -1.48
CA ASP A 82 -19.68 -5.49 -0.29
C ASP A 82 -18.56 -5.57 0.77
N ALA A 83 -17.31 -5.74 0.33
CA ALA A 83 -16.16 -5.77 1.24
C ALA A 83 -15.90 -4.40 1.88
N TYR A 84 -16.02 -3.32 1.09
CA TYR A 84 -15.91 -1.95 1.58
C TYR A 84 -16.95 -1.67 2.66
N ASP A 85 -18.23 -1.93 2.35
CA ASP A 85 -19.35 -1.68 3.26
C ASP A 85 -19.21 -2.51 4.55
N PHE A 86 -18.83 -3.78 4.42
CA PHE A 86 -18.54 -4.66 5.55
C PHE A 86 -17.47 -4.05 6.48
N TRP A 87 -16.35 -3.56 5.96
CA TRP A 87 -15.30 -2.97 6.80
C TRP A 87 -15.71 -1.63 7.40
N VAL A 88 -16.47 -0.83 6.68
CA VAL A 88 -17.01 0.43 7.22
C VAL A 88 -17.90 0.18 8.43
N GLU A 89 -18.70 -0.89 8.40
CA GLU A 89 -19.59 -1.28 9.49
C GLU A 89 -18.84 -1.97 10.64
N GLN A 90 -17.99 -2.95 10.34
CA GLN A 90 -17.43 -3.85 11.34
C GLN A 90 -16.19 -3.29 12.05
N LEU A 91 -15.43 -2.37 11.45
CA LEU A 91 -14.26 -1.79 12.10
C LEU A 91 -14.63 -1.06 13.41
N PRO A 92 -15.64 -0.15 13.43
CA PRO A 92 -16.15 0.45 14.65
C PRO A 92 -16.59 -0.56 15.71
N GLU A 93 -17.32 -1.61 15.31
CA GLU A 93 -17.80 -2.64 16.25
C GLU A 93 -16.64 -3.42 16.91
N LYS A 94 -15.50 -3.53 16.22
CA LYS A 94 -14.29 -4.15 16.77
C LYS A 94 -13.41 -3.16 17.54
N GLY A 95 -13.82 -1.90 17.73
CA GLY A 95 -13.06 -0.91 18.49
C GLY A 95 -12.02 -0.12 17.69
N TYR A 96 -12.10 -0.16 16.35
CA TYR A 96 -11.33 0.73 15.49
C TYR A 96 -12.11 2.02 15.20
N THR A 97 -11.41 3.15 15.12
CA THR A 97 -11.98 4.43 14.68
C THR A 97 -11.57 4.69 13.25
N ILE A 98 -12.55 4.78 12.34
CA ILE A 98 -12.32 5.21 10.96
C ILE A 98 -11.96 6.69 10.98
N THR A 99 -10.81 7.03 10.41
CA THR A 99 -10.30 8.41 10.32
C THR A 99 -10.52 9.01 8.96
N ASN A 100 -10.56 8.19 7.91
CA ASN A 100 -10.81 8.62 6.54
C ASN A 100 -11.35 7.43 5.73
N LYS A 101 -12.17 7.69 4.72
CA LYS A 101 -12.62 6.66 3.78
C LYS A 101 -12.98 7.29 2.45
N GLN A 102 -12.68 6.58 1.37
CA GLN A 102 -13.04 6.95 0.01
C GLN A 102 -13.59 5.71 -0.70
N ASN A 103 -14.76 5.86 -1.31
CA ASN A 103 -15.30 4.84 -2.20
C ASN A 103 -15.25 5.42 -3.61
N VAL A 104 -14.44 4.83 -4.49
CA VAL A 104 -14.39 5.19 -5.90
C VAL A 104 -15.04 4.04 -6.66
N GLU A 105 -15.86 4.34 -7.66
CA GLU A 105 -16.43 3.29 -8.50
C GLU A 105 -15.33 2.37 -9.05
N ILE A 106 -15.59 1.06 -8.98
CA ILE A 106 -14.66 0.03 -9.41
C ILE A 106 -14.45 0.20 -10.92
N GLY A 107 -13.25 0.67 -11.30
CA GLY A 107 -12.89 0.98 -12.69
C GLY A 107 -12.12 2.29 -12.84
N ASP A 108 -12.25 3.20 -11.87
CA ASP A 108 -11.45 4.43 -11.80
C ASP A 108 -10.12 4.18 -11.07
N ALA A 109 -9.05 4.81 -11.56
CA ALA A 109 -7.66 4.60 -11.14
C ALA A 109 -7.36 4.92 -9.65
N GLY A 110 -8.36 5.41 -8.89
CA GLY A 110 -8.22 5.79 -7.48
C GLY A 110 -8.32 4.63 -6.48
N GLY A 111 -9.11 3.59 -6.78
CA GLY A 111 -9.45 2.52 -5.83
C GLY A 111 -10.19 2.99 -4.57
N SER A 112 -10.91 2.11 -3.91
CA SER A 112 -11.58 2.43 -2.63
C SER A 112 -10.61 2.22 -1.47
N PHE A 113 -10.67 3.05 -0.44
CA PHE A 113 -9.86 2.83 0.76
C PHE A 113 -10.53 3.26 2.05
N ILE A 114 -10.07 2.69 3.15
CA ILE A 114 -10.50 2.99 4.52
C ILE A 114 -9.26 3.13 5.38
N GLU A 115 -9.10 4.28 6.05
CA GLU A 115 -8.04 4.54 7.02
C GLU A 115 -8.65 4.59 8.42
N PHE A 116 -7.96 4.01 9.39
CA PHE A 116 -8.46 3.84 10.75
C PHE A 116 -7.32 3.78 11.77
N LYS A 117 -7.67 3.82 13.05
CA LYS A 117 -6.77 3.66 14.21
C LYS A 117 -7.46 2.91 15.34
N GLY A 118 -6.74 2.48 16.36
CA GLY A 118 -7.32 1.77 17.52
C GLY A 118 -6.72 0.38 17.74
N ASN A 119 -7.15 -0.31 18.79
CA ASN A 119 -6.69 -1.67 19.14
C ASN A 119 -5.16 -1.86 19.13
N GLY A 120 -4.41 -0.88 19.66
CA GLY A 120 -2.94 -0.93 19.71
C GLY A 120 -2.23 -0.46 18.43
N TYR A 121 -2.97 -0.04 17.40
CA TYR A 121 -2.43 0.48 16.15
C TYR A 121 -2.53 2.02 16.08
N ARG A 122 -1.45 2.67 15.64
CA ARG A 122 -1.40 4.12 15.39
C ARG A 122 -2.08 4.49 14.08
N SER A 123 -1.95 3.64 13.08
CA SER A 123 -2.56 3.79 11.78
C SER A 123 -2.92 2.42 11.20
N GLY A 124 -3.93 2.40 10.36
CA GLY A 124 -4.39 1.25 9.60
C GLY A 124 -4.99 1.73 8.30
N LYS A 125 -4.80 0.96 7.23
CA LYS A 125 -5.32 1.25 5.90
C LYS A 125 -5.77 -0.03 5.21
N ILE A 126 -6.98 -0.04 4.70
CA ILE A 126 -7.46 -1.04 3.75
C ILE A 126 -7.58 -0.35 2.39
N ALA A 127 -6.83 -0.81 1.40
CA ALA A 127 -6.98 -0.36 0.01
C ALA A 127 -7.62 -1.49 -0.79
N ILE A 128 -8.73 -1.22 -1.46
CA ILE A 128 -9.57 -2.19 -2.16
C ILE A 128 -9.53 -1.85 -3.66
N THR A 129 -9.15 -2.83 -4.46
CA THR A 129 -9.06 -2.73 -5.91
C THR A 129 -9.54 -4.05 -6.51
N ASP A 130 -10.58 -3.99 -7.33
CA ASP A 130 -11.26 -5.15 -7.92
C ASP A 130 -11.65 -6.20 -6.86
N LYS A 131 -11.00 -7.36 -6.85
CA LYS A 131 -11.25 -8.45 -5.89
C LYS A 131 -10.16 -8.57 -4.84
N LYS A 132 -9.30 -7.57 -4.72
CA LYS A 132 -8.14 -7.58 -3.82
C LYS A 132 -8.21 -6.41 -2.86
N ALA A 133 -8.09 -6.71 -1.58
CA ALA A 133 -7.90 -5.74 -0.53
C ALA A 133 -6.51 -5.90 0.07
N THR A 134 -5.75 -4.81 0.14
CA THR A 134 -4.48 -4.75 0.86
C THR A 134 -4.73 -4.11 2.21
N VAL A 135 -4.53 -4.87 3.28
CA VAL A 135 -4.62 -4.40 4.65
C VAL A 135 -3.22 -4.06 5.14
N THR A 136 -3.04 -2.85 5.64
CA THR A 136 -1.81 -2.39 6.31
C THR A 136 -2.18 -1.90 7.70
N LEU A 137 -1.39 -2.28 8.69
CA LEU A 137 -1.55 -1.89 10.09
C LEU A 137 -0.19 -1.50 10.64
N GLU A 138 -0.15 -0.47 11.45
CA GLU A 138 1.08 0.05 12.05
C GLU A 138 0.88 0.16 13.56
N LYS A 139 1.69 -0.58 14.32
CA LYS A 139 1.65 -0.58 15.78
C LYS A 139 2.09 0.78 16.32
N LYS A 140 1.56 1.13 17.49
CA LYS A 140 1.99 2.34 18.23
C LYS A 140 3.46 2.24 18.60
#